data_AF-A0A969UVD0-F1
#
_entry.id   AF-A0A969UVD0-F1
#
_cell.length_a   1.000
_cell.length_b   1.000
_cell.length_c   1.000
_cell.angle_alpha   90.00
_cell.angle_beta   90.00
_cell.angle_gamma   90.00
#
_symmetry.space_group_name_H-M   'P 1'
#
loop_
_entity.id
_entity.type
_entity.pdbx_description
1 polymer ?
#
loop_
_entity_poly.entity_id
_entity_poly.type
_entity_poly.pdbx_seq_one_letter_code
_entity_poly.pdbx_strand_id
1 'polypeptide(L)'
;MDAVRILHNPADVSWDYDDEADVLYVSVGNPQPALGVDIGNGVILRYDETRNAVVGLTVIGLRAKLQEEQGYQATTNRSQSLIQAAKNIQALLEQLSADYPTDSPRVLGAKAIDQVEKDPQLKSRLLRGLKAGSFAALEKMIDHPVAKFFIEGAKEILEP
;
A
#
# COMPACT_ATOMS: atom_id res chain seq x y z
N MET A 1 11.16 22.18 -19.91
CA MET A 1 11.03 21.03 -19.00
C MET A 1 10.60 19.86 -19.85
N ASP A 2 11.55 18.96 -20.10
CA ASP A 2 11.41 17.80 -20.97
C ASP A 2 10.44 16.78 -20.36
N ALA A 3 9.27 16.68 -20.97
CA ALA A 3 8.34 15.60 -20.71
C ALA A 3 8.97 14.29 -21.21
N VAL A 4 9.17 13.34 -20.29
CA VAL A 4 9.67 12.00 -20.58
C VAL A 4 8.73 11.35 -21.61
N ARG A 5 9.20 11.26 -22.86
CA ARG A 5 8.50 10.60 -23.97
C ARG A 5 8.76 9.09 -23.87
N ILE A 6 7.95 8.40 -23.08
CA ILE A 6 7.93 6.93 -23.04
C ILE A 6 7.09 6.44 -24.22
N LEU A 7 7.78 5.88 -25.22
CA LEU A 7 7.32 5.07 -26.35
C LEU A 7 6.88 5.82 -27.63
N HIS A 8 7.85 6.02 -28.53
CA HIS A 8 7.60 6.02 -29.98
C HIS A 8 7.85 4.61 -30.53
N ASN A 9 6.81 3.79 -30.61
CA ASN A 9 6.68 2.71 -31.60
C ASN A 9 5.20 2.28 -31.65
N PRO A 10 4.48 2.38 -32.78
CA PRO A 10 3.04 2.16 -32.86
C PRO A 10 2.75 0.66 -32.97
N ALA A 11 3.00 -0.10 -31.92
CA ALA A 11 2.43 -1.43 -31.83
C ALA A 11 1.02 -1.29 -31.27
N ASP A 12 0.00 -1.70 -32.03
CA ASP A 12 -1.38 -1.83 -31.56
C ASP A 12 -1.38 -2.69 -30.30
N VAL A 13 -1.61 -2.08 -29.13
CA VAL A 13 -1.73 -2.80 -27.87
C VAL A 13 -3.20 -3.15 -27.69
N SER A 14 -3.53 -4.44 -27.78
CA SER A 14 -4.86 -4.95 -27.46
C SER A 14 -4.86 -5.52 -26.05
N TRP A 15 -5.84 -5.16 -25.24
CA TRP A 15 -6.03 -5.73 -23.91
C TRP A 15 -7.45 -6.25 -23.78
N ASP A 16 -7.60 -7.38 -23.09
CA ASP A 16 -8.86 -8.06 -22.83
C ASP A 16 -8.86 -8.56 -21.39
N TYR A 17 -9.93 -8.25 -20.65
CA TYR A 17 -10.07 -8.63 -19.26
C TYR A 17 -11.26 -9.58 -19.12
N ASP A 18 -10.97 -10.78 -18.63
CA ASP A 18 -11.96 -11.79 -18.29
C ASP A 18 -12.37 -11.62 -16.82
N ASP A 19 -13.61 -11.21 -16.59
CA ASP A 19 -14.13 -10.96 -15.25
C ASP A 19 -14.50 -12.24 -14.49
N GLU A 20 -14.82 -13.33 -15.19
CA GLU A 20 -15.12 -14.64 -14.60
C GLU A 20 -13.85 -15.33 -14.09
N ALA A 21 -12.77 -15.26 -14.87
CA ALA A 21 -11.48 -15.84 -14.53
C ALA A 21 -10.55 -14.91 -13.73
N ASP A 22 -10.87 -13.61 -13.66
CA ASP A 22 -10.01 -12.54 -13.12
C ASP A 22 -8.62 -12.50 -13.79
N VAL A 23 -8.60 -12.56 -15.12
CA VAL A 23 -7.36 -12.58 -15.92
C VAL A 23 -7.33 -11.42 -16.90
N LEU A 24 -6.23 -10.67 -16.92
CA LEU A 24 -5.95 -9.64 -17.92
C LEU A 24 -4.96 -10.17 -18.95
N TYR A 25 -5.37 -10.16 -20.21
CA TYR A 25 -4.54 -10.42 -21.37
C TYR A 25 -4.13 -9.09 -22.00
N VAL A 26 -2.84 -8.89 -22.22
CA VAL A 26 -2.29 -7.76 -22.96
C VAL A 26 -1.44 -8.34 -24.09
N SER A 27 -1.71 -7.92 -25.32
CA SER A 27 -0.95 -8.33 -26.49
C SER A 27 -0.44 -7.08 -27.21
N VAL A 28 0.76 -7.17 -27.76
CA VAL A 28 1.44 -6.05 -28.42
C VAL A 28 1.68 -6.41 -29.88
N GLY A 29 0.99 -5.72 -30.78
CA GLY A 29 1.00 -5.99 -32.20
C GLY A 29 0.19 -7.24 -32.57
N ASN A 30 0.54 -7.84 -33.71
CA ASN A 30 -0.20 -8.99 -34.23
C ASN A 30 0.07 -10.28 -33.41
N PRO A 31 -0.93 -11.17 -33.26
CA PRO A 31 -0.75 -12.47 -32.62
C PRO A 31 0.38 -13.26 -33.27
N GLN A 32 1.39 -13.60 -32.48
CA GLN A 32 2.55 -14.36 -32.94
C GLN A 32 2.95 -15.39 -31.89
N PRO A 33 3.59 -16.51 -32.30
CA PRO A 33 4.09 -17.50 -31.36
C PRO A 33 5.04 -16.86 -30.36
N ALA A 34 4.78 -17.08 -29.07
CA ALA A 34 5.54 -16.49 -27.99
C ALA A 34 5.73 -17.50 -26.87
N LEU A 35 6.91 -17.49 -26.25
CA LEU A 35 7.19 -18.26 -25.06
C LEU A 35 6.49 -17.61 -23.86
N GLY A 36 5.70 -18.39 -23.12
CA GLY A 36 5.13 -17.97 -21.85
C GLY A 36 6.16 -18.16 -20.74
N VAL A 37 6.71 -17.07 -20.23
CA VAL A 37 7.64 -17.06 -19.09
C VAL A 37 6.88 -16.63 -17.85
N ASP A 38 6.67 -17.54 -16.91
CA ASP A 38 6.14 -17.20 -15.59
C ASP A 38 7.22 -16.48 -14.78
N ILE A 39 6.95 -15.23 -14.40
CA ILE A 39 7.86 -14.41 -13.57
C ILE A 39 7.44 -14.40 -12.09
N GLY A 40 6.47 -15.24 -11.73
CA GLY A 40 5.91 -15.34 -10.39
C GLY A 40 4.74 -14.39 -10.17
N ASN A 41 4.13 -14.53 -9.00
CA ASN A 41 2.96 -13.76 -8.59
C ASN A 41 1.81 -13.79 -9.61
N GLY A 42 1.64 -14.89 -10.37
CA GLY A 42 0.56 -14.99 -11.36
C GLY A 42 0.72 -14.07 -12.57
N VAL A 43 1.94 -13.62 -12.87
CA VAL A 43 2.25 -12.82 -14.06
C VAL A 43 3.07 -13.65 -15.04
N ILE A 44 2.56 -13.78 -16.26
CA ILE A 44 3.18 -14.54 -17.35
C ILE A 44 3.54 -13.55 -18.46
N LEU A 45 4.82 -13.43 -18.79
CA LEU A 45 5.26 -12.67 -19.95
C LEU A 45 5.19 -13.53 -21.20
N ARG A 46 4.68 -12.95 -22.29
CA ARG A 46 4.80 -13.52 -23.63
C ARG A 46 6.01 -12.90 -24.30
N TYR A 47 7.04 -13.69 -24.48
CA TYR A 47 8.32 -13.26 -25.02
C TYR A 47 8.61 -13.96 -26.34
N ASP A 48 8.95 -13.18 -27.36
CA ASP A 48 9.42 -13.68 -28.65
C ASP A 48 10.96 -13.81 -28.59
N GLU A 49 11.44 -15.05 -28.56
CA GLU A 49 12.87 -15.38 -28.52
C GLU A 49 13.60 -14.97 -29.80
N THR A 50 12.90 -14.91 -30.94
CA THR A 50 13.49 -14.59 -32.24
C THR A 50 13.82 -13.11 -32.32
N ARG A 51 12.92 -12.27 -31.80
CA ARG A 51 13.05 -10.80 -31.83
C ARG A 51 13.56 -10.21 -30.53
N ASN A 52 13.77 -11.05 -29.51
CA ASN A 52 14.17 -10.63 -28.17
C ASN A 52 13.26 -9.52 -27.62
N ALA A 53 11.95 -9.71 -27.78
CA ALA A 53 10.95 -8.69 -27.51
C ALA A 53 9.77 -9.25 -26.71
N VAL A 54 9.21 -8.43 -25.83
CA VAL A 54 7.97 -8.74 -25.12
C VAL A 54 6.80 -8.44 -26.06
N VAL A 55 6.00 -9.46 -26.33
CA VAL A 55 4.88 -9.42 -27.27
C VAL A 55 3.52 -9.54 -26.57
N GLY A 56 3.53 -9.75 -25.25
CA GLY A 56 2.32 -9.73 -24.43
C GLY A 56 2.57 -10.02 -22.96
N LEU A 57 1.51 -9.92 -22.18
CA LEU A 57 1.47 -10.12 -20.74
C LEU A 57 0.14 -10.77 -20.37
N THR A 58 0.17 -11.74 -19.46
CA THR A 58 -1.03 -12.29 -18.83
C THR A 58 -0.91 -12.09 -17.34
N VAL A 59 -1.88 -11.40 -16.73
CA VAL A 59 -1.94 -11.16 -15.29
C VAL A 59 -3.13 -11.90 -14.73
N ILE A 60 -2.88 -12.88 -13.87
CA ILE A 60 -3.90 -13.67 -13.19
C ILE A 60 -4.14 -13.05 -11.81
N GLY A 61 -5.41 -12.95 -11.41
CA GLY A 61 -5.80 -12.39 -10.13
C GLY A 61 -5.68 -10.87 -10.08
N LEU A 62 -6.01 -10.17 -11.18
CA LEU A 62 -5.83 -8.71 -11.29
C LEU A 62 -6.61 -7.96 -10.20
N ARG A 63 -7.84 -8.37 -9.89
CA ARG A 63 -8.65 -7.71 -8.86
C ARG A 63 -8.02 -7.81 -7.48
N ALA A 64 -7.54 -9.00 -7.11
CA ALA A 64 -6.82 -9.21 -5.86
C ALA A 64 -5.59 -8.31 -5.80
N LYS A 65 -4.83 -8.20 -6.91
CA LYS A 65 -3.64 -7.34 -6.99
C LYS A 65 -3.96 -5.86 -6.87
N LEU A 66 -5.02 -5.37 -7.52
CA LEU A 66 -5.43 -3.97 -7.41
C LEU A 66 -5.96 -3.62 -6.01
N GLN A 67 -6.59 -4.59 -5.34
CA GLN A 67 -6.98 -4.45 -3.93
C GLN A 67 -5.76 -4.49 -3.00
N GLU A 68 -4.76 -5.33 -3.32
CA GLU A 68 -3.48 -5.37 -2.62
C GLU A 68 -2.62 -4.13 -2.88
N GLU A 69 -2.72 -3.45 -4.03
CA GLU A 69 -1.99 -2.20 -4.32
C GLU A 69 -2.46 -1.01 -3.46
N GLN A 70 -3.69 -1.04 -2.92
CA GLN A 70 -4.07 -0.15 -1.81
C GLN A 70 -3.27 -0.44 -0.52
N GLY A 71 -2.57 -1.58 -0.47
CA GLY A 71 -1.67 -2.02 0.59
C GLY A 71 -0.18 -2.20 0.19
N TYR A 72 0.19 -2.12 -1.10
CA TYR A 72 1.55 -2.42 -1.62
C TYR A 72 2.46 -1.19 -1.83
N GLN A 73 1.99 0.02 -1.52
CA GLN A 73 2.85 1.21 -1.36
C GLN A 73 3.82 1.11 -0.14
N ALA A 74 3.89 -0.03 0.54
CA ALA A 74 4.57 -0.17 1.83
C ALA A 74 6.06 -0.55 1.74
N THR A 75 6.64 -0.87 0.58
CA THR A 75 7.99 -1.46 0.53
C THR A 75 9.12 -0.57 0.00
N THR A 76 8.84 0.61 -0.58
CA THR A 76 9.92 1.46 -1.15
C THR A 76 10.16 2.76 -0.39
N ASN A 77 9.51 2.99 0.76
CA ASN A 77 9.72 4.26 1.46
C ASN A 77 9.48 4.15 2.97
N ARG A 78 10.50 3.66 3.72
CA ARG A 78 10.49 3.66 5.20
C ARG A 78 10.04 5.01 5.78
N SER A 79 10.49 6.09 5.14
CA SER A 79 10.13 7.46 5.51
C SER A 79 8.63 7.71 5.30
N GLN A 80 8.04 7.32 4.17
CA GLN A 80 6.60 7.50 3.95
C GLN A 80 5.75 6.61 4.84
N SER A 81 6.15 5.37 5.15
CA SER A 81 5.37 4.52 6.06
C SER A 81 5.32 5.09 7.48
N LEU A 82 6.43 5.69 7.97
CA LEU A 82 6.45 6.38 9.25
C LEU A 82 5.62 7.67 9.21
N ILE A 83 5.79 8.49 8.17
CA ILE A 83 5.02 9.74 7.99
C ILE A 83 3.52 9.44 7.85
N GLN A 84 3.15 8.38 7.13
CA GLN A 84 1.76 7.97 6.96
C GLN A 84 1.17 7.43 8.25
N ALA A 85 1.93 6.65 9.03
CA ALA A 85 1.52 6.22 10.35
C ALA A 85 1.31 7.42 11.28
N ALA A 86 2.22 8.39 11.28
CA ALA A 86 2.10 9.62 12.06
C ALA A 86 0.84 10.40 11.67
N LYS A 87 0.62 10.62 10.37
CA LYS A 87 -0.55 11.33 9.84
C LYS A 87 -1.87 10.63 10.18
N ASN A 88 -1.92 9.30 10.11
CA ASN A 88 -3.12 8.54 10.45
C ASN A 88 -3.44 8.61 11.94
N ILE A 89 -2.42 8.49 12.81
CA ILE A 89 -2.63 8.68 14.25
C ILE A 89 -3.11 10.10 14.52
N GLN A 90 -2.46 11.10 13.93
CA GLN A 90 -2.87 12.49 14.12
C GLN A 90 -4.34 12.69 13.74
N ALA A 91 -4.77 12.21 12.56
CA ALA A 91 -6.16 12.30 12.14
C ALA A 91 -7.12 11.57 13.10
N LEU A 92 -6.73 10.41 13.62
CA LEU A 92 -7.51 9.68 14.62
C LEU A 92 -7.63 10.46 15.93
N LEU A 93 -6.54 11.07 16.40
CA LEU A 93 -6.53 11.87 17.62
C LEU A 93 -7.34 13.15 17.46
N GLU A 94 -7.28 13.79 16.30
CA GLU A 94 -8.12 14.96 15.95
C GLU A 94 -9.59 14.56 15.91
N GLN A 95 -9.93 13.43 15.30
CA GLN A 95 -11.30 12.92 15.26
C GLN A 95 -11.82 12.63 16.67
N LEU A 96 -11.03 11.96 17.52
CA LEU A 96 -11.42 11.67 18.89
C LEU A 96 -11.54 12.94 19.76
N SER A 97 -10.67 13.93 19.52
CA SER A 97 -10.77 15.22 20.21
C SER A 97 -12.01 16.01 19.78
N ALA A 98 -12.45 15.86 18.53
CA ALA A 98 -13.68 16.46 18.03
C ALA A 98 -14.94 15.74 18.54
N ASP A 99 -14.91 14.41 18.61
CA ASP A 99 -16.02 13.57 19.07
C ASP A 99 -16.18 13.63 20.61
N TYR A 100 -15.07 13.79 21.33
CA TYR A 100 -15.02 13.87 22.80
C TYR A 100 -14.24 15.10 23.29
N PRO A 101 -14.77 16.33 23.07
CA PRO A 101 -14.06 17.57 23.38
C PRO A 101 -13.83 17.82 24.88
N THR A 102 -14.59 17.14 25.75
CA THR A 102 -14.47 17.24 27.22
C THR A 102 -13.52 16.20 27.81
N ASP A 103 -13.04 15.24 27.03
CA ASP A 103 -12.20 14.16 27.53
C ASP A 103 -10.75 14.60 27.70
N SER A 104 -10.15 14.17 28.82
CA SER A 104 -8.74 14.42 29.08
C SER A 104 -7.84 13.70 28.06
N PRO A 105 -6.66 14.24 27.73
CA PRO A 105 -5.73 13.62 26.78
C PRO A 105 -5.39 12.16 27.09
N ARG A 106 -5.35 11.78 28.37
CA ARG A 106 -5.13 10.39 28.81
C ARG A 106 -6.26 9.45 28.39
N VAL A 107 -7.51 9.91 28.48
CA VAL A 107 -8.71 9.14 28.11
C VAL A 107 -8.79 9.00 26.59
N LEU A 108 -8.52 10.09 25.87
CA LEU A 108 -8.45 10.08 24.41
C LEU A 108 -7.36 9.13 23.90
N GLY A 109 -6.20 9.07 24.57
CA GLY A 109 -5.13 8.13 24.24
C GLY A 109 -5.57 6.66 24.38
N ALA A 110 -6.24 6.31 25.48
CA ALA A 110 -6.77 4.96 25.69
C ALA A 110 -7.87 4.59 24.66
N LYS A 111 -8.75 5.54 24.30
CA LYS A 111 -9.76 5.34 23.25
C LYS A 111 -9.13 5.15 21.87
N ALA A 112 -8.07 5.89 21.56
CA ALA A 112 -7.34 5.73 20.30
C ALA A 112 -6.74 4.33 20.17
N ILE A 113 -6.28 3.76 21.28
CA ILE A 113 -5.79 2.38 21.33
C ILE A 113 -6.90 1.36 21.05
N ASP A 114 -8.04 1.49 21.73
CA ASP A 114 -9.21 0.63 21.50
C ASP A 114 -9.70 0.72 20.05
N GLN A 115 -9.68 1.92 19.45
CA GLN A 115 -10.05 2.12 18.04
C GLN A 115 -9.06 1.45 17.08
N VAL A 116 -7.76 1.47 17.41
CA VAL A 116 -6.72 0.78 16.64
C VAL A 116 -6.87 -0.73 16.73
N GLU A 117 -7.27 -1.26 17.88
CA GLU A 117 -7.51 -2.69 18.04
C GLU A 117 -8.75 -3.16 17.26
N LYS A 118 -9.80 -2.34 17.23
CA LYS A 118 -11.04 -2.59 16.47
C LYS A 118 -10.88 -2.48 14.96
N ASP A 119 -9.88 -1.75 14.47
CA ASP A 119 -9.62 -1.56 13.04
C ASP A 119 -8.34 -2.30 12.59
N PRO A 120 -8.48 -3.44 11.87
CA PRO A 120 -7.35 -4.22 11.37
C PRO A 120 -6.43 -3.46 10.41
N GLN A 121 -6.97 -2.49 9.65
CA GLN A 121 -6.22 -1.67 8.71
C GLN A 121 -5.34 -0.67 9.47
N LEU A 122 -5.90 0.00 10.48
CA LEU A 122 -5.14 0.90 11.38
C LEU A 122 -4.01 0.13 12.09
N LYS A 123 -4.31 -1.03 12.66
CA LYS A 123 -3.30 -1.89 13.31
C LYS A 123 -2.16 -2.26 12.36
N SER A 124 -2.48 -2.69 11.14
CA SER A 124 -1.46 -3.04 10.12
C SER A 124 -0.60 -1.84 9.72
N ARG A 125 -1.22 -0.66 9.53
CA ARG A 125 -0.52 0.58 9.17
C ARG A 125 0.43 1.04 10.28
N LEU A 126 0.01 0.93 11.53
CA LEU A 126 0.84 1.23 12.69
C LEU A 126 2.01 0.26 12.79
N LEU A 127 1.76 -1.04 12.72
CA LEU A 127 2.83 -2.04 12.72
C LEU A 127 3.84 -1.81 11.60
N ARG A 128 3.40 -1.40 10.41
CA ARG A 128 4.29 -1.05 9.29
C ARG A 128 5.11 0.20 9.58
N GLY A 129 4.47 1.27 10.09
CA GLY A 129 5.17 2.49 10.50
C GLY A 129 6.22 2.22 11.57
N LEU A 130 5.89 1.37 12.54
CA LEU A 130 6.76 0.96 13.65
C LEU A 130 7.93 0.07 13.21
N LYS A 131 7.68 -0.86 12.27
CA LYS A 131 8.75 -1.66 11.65
C LYS A 131 9.69 -0.80 10.79
N ALA A 132 9.18 0.28 10.21
CA ALA A 132 9.96 1.20 9.40
C ALA A 132 10.71 2.28 10.21
N GLY A 133 10.22 2.63 11.40
CA GLY A 133 10.83 3.58 12.32
C GLY A 133 10.32 3.42 13.75
N SER A 134 11.15 3.67 14.75
CA SER A 134 10.81 3.45 16.16
C SER A 134 9.66 4.32 16.66
N PHE A 135 8.97 3.90 17.73
CA PHE A 135 7.95 4.72 18.43
C PHE A 135 8.44 6.13 18.76
N ALA A 136 9.72 6.29 19.10
CA ALA A 136 10.32 7.61 19.38
C ALA A 136 10.34 8.55 18.16
N ALA A 137 10.46 8.00 16.94
CA ALA A 137 10.40 8.79 15.72
C ALA A 137 8.97 9.19 15.40
N LEU A 138 8.02 8.30 15.65
CA LEU A 138 6.58 8.57 15.54
C LEU A 138 6.14 9.65 16.53
N GLU A 139 6.60 9.58 17.78
CA GLU A 139 6.35 10.59 18.82
C GLU A 139 6.86 11.96 18.40
N LYS A 140 8.06 12.04 17.81
CA LYS A 140 8.61 13.30 17.28
C LYS A 140 7.84 13.88 16.09
N MET A 141 7.12 13.05 15.34
CA MET A 141 6.36 13.49 14.18
C MET A 141 4.95 13.97 14.54
N ILE A 142 4.39 13.46 15.63
CA ILE A 142 3.04 13.82 16.07
C ILE A 142 3.14 14.86 17.17
N ASP A 143 3.03 16.13 16.80
CA ASP A 143 2.99 17.24 17.75
C ASP A 143 1.61 17.36 18.41
N HIS A 144 1.27 16.40 19.28
CA HIS A 144 -0.03 16.36 19.93
C HIS A 144 0.05 15.84 21.39
N PRO A 145 -0.61 16.51 22.37
CA PRO A 145 -0.54 16.11 23.79
C PRO A 145 -1.13 14.71 24.06
N VAL A 146 -2.02 14.22 23.20
CA VAL A 146 -2.59 12.86 23.29
C VAL A 146 -1.64 11.79 22.74
N ALA A 147 -0.76 12.14 21.80
CA ALA A 147 0.08 11.18 21.10
C ALA A 147 1.00 10.41 22.05
N LYS A 148 1.50 11.08 23.10
CA LYS A 148 2.32 10.45 24.13
C LYS A 148 1.57 9.33 24.87
N PHE A 149 0.33 9.60 25.30
CA PHE A 149 -0.51 8.61 25.99
C PHE A 149 -0.91 7.45 25.09
N PHE A 150 -1.18 7.75 23.81
CA PHE A 150 -1.41 6.72 22.81
C PHE A 150 -0.16 5.84 22.63
N ILE A 151 1.01 6.42 22.41
CA ILE A 151 2.26 5.65 22.20
C ILE A 151 2.60 4.79 23.42
N GLU A 152 2.39 5.30 24.64
CA GLU A 152 2.57 4.53 25.87
C GLU A 152 1.66 3.30 25.91
N GLY A 153 0.36 3.44 25.60
CA GLY A 153 -0.56 2.29 25.54
C GLY A 153 -0.31 1.37 24.33
N ALA A 154 0.14 1.92 23.21
CA ALA A 154 0.41 1.16 21.99
C ALA A 154 1.61 0.22 22.17
N LYS A 155 2.63 0.64 22.94
CA LYS A 155 3.78 -0.21 23.26
C LYS A 155 3.37 -1.47 23.99
N GLU A 156 2.46 -1.37 24.95
CA GLU A 156 1.99 -2.53 25.75
C GLU A 156 1.28 -3.59 24.89
N ILE A 157 0.62 -3.18 23.80
CA ILE A 157 -0.18 -4.07 22.95
C ILE A 157 0.59 -4.54 21.70
N LEU A 158 1.54 -3.72 21.22
CA LEU A 158 2.28 -3.96 19.97
C LEU A 158 3.70 -4.50 20.20
N GLU A 159 4.27 -4.40 21.41
CA GLU A 159 5.49 -5.07 21.87
C GLU A 159 5.17 -6.06 23.00
N PRO A 160 4.60 -7.25 22.71
CA PRO A 160 4.35 -8.28 23.72
C PRO A 160 5.64 -8.97 24.23
#